data_AF-A0A940U5P9-F1
#
_entry.id   AF-A0A940U5P9-F1
#
_cell.length_a   1.000
_cell.length_b   1.000
_cell.length_c   1.000
_cell.angle_alpha   90.00
_cell.angle_beta   90.00
_cell.angle_gamma   90.00
#
_symmetry.space_group_name_H-M   'P 1'
#
loop_
_entity.id
_entity.type
_entity.pdbx_description
1 polymer ?
#
loop_
_entity_poly.entity_id
_entity_poly.type
_entity_poly.pdbx_seq_one_letter_code
_entity_poly.pdbx_strand_id
1 'polypeptide(L)'
;MKYRSIYEINHLSPEERTRIFRTLVPPAIFSLFGIDRTNFLNRHGEKVVQFHTPETHGFASVDIKMRPEDIDSIFFLQISDTPFMDNMELSFVVINDPRRERYQIDRDPDGKDTLFGTALRNIAEEERAMKAGLAPGQVRSGLRLLAEFLHLLERFASRMGVSLISGEALFYHNAIQYENYGFGYLEGKRQMEEIDREFQKGGRLFNRLDDSTPFRRKGAEKTVRARSWAIQDGILDEPWVSPKLYKPVGKKVGVKTFHGDRY
;
A
#
# COMPACT_ATOMS: atom_id res chain seq x y z
N MET A 1 -10.58 13.49 -20.15
CA MET A 1 -11.03 12.24 -20.82
C MET A 1 -12.55 12.32 -20.94
N LYS A 2 -13.21 11.58 -21.82
CA LYS A 2 -14.68 11.64 -21.93
C LYS A 2 -15.37 10.93 -20.74
N TYR A 3 -14.74 9.89 -20.20
CA TYR A 3 -15.28 9.03 -19.14
C TYR A 3 -15.01 9.61 -17.75
N ARG A 4 -16.03 9.54 -16.89
CA ARG A 4 -16.04 10.11 -15.53
C ARG A 4 -16.08 9.07 -14.40
N SER A 5 -16.24 7.79 -14.73
CA SER A 5 -16.22 6.70 -13.75
C SER A 5 -15.45 5.47 -14.27
N ILE A 6 -14.99 4.64 -13.34
CA ILE A 6 -14.38 3.34 -13.65
C ILE A 6 -15.43 2.45 -14.33
N TYR A 7 -16.68 2.51 -13.87
CA TYR A 7 -17.81 1.81 -14.48
C TYR A 7 -17.94 2.12 -15.98
N GLU A 8 -17.88 3.40 -16.38
CA GLU A 8 -17.94 3.80 -17.78
C GLU A 8 -16.74 3.27 -18.59
N ILE A 9 -15.53 3.28 -18.00
CA ILE A 9 -14.33 2.76 -18.66
C ILE A 9 -14.44 1.23 -18.86
N ASN A 10 -15.04 0.52 -17.91
CA ASN A 10 -15.19 -0.93 -17.99
C ASN A 10 -16.08 -1.38 -19.17
N HIS A 11 -17.02 -0.54 -19.60
CA HIS A 11 -17.92 -0.78 -20.75
C HIS A 11 -17.27 -0.54 -22.12
N LEU A 12 -16.02 -0.07 -22.16
CA LEU A 12 -15.30 0.09 -23.41
C LEU A 12 -14.84 -1.27 -23.97
N SER A 13 -14.42 -1.27 -25.23
CA SER A 13 -13.77 -2.44 -25.82
C SER A 13 -12.58 -2.89 -24.96
N PRO A 14 -12.30 -4.20 -24.88
CA PRO A 14 -11.17 -4.73 -24.12
C PRO A 14 -9.84 -4.01 -24.41
N GLU A 15 -9.59 -3.64 -25.67
CA GLU A 15 -8.39 -2.94 -26.13
C GLU A 15 -8.32 -1.51 -25.59
N GLU A 16 -9.45 -0.79 -25.58
CA GLU A 16 -9.52 0.59 -25.08
C GLU A 16 -9.39 0.65 -23.56
N ARG A 17 -10.14 -0.18 -22.82
CA ARG A 17 -10.05 -0.20 -21.36
C ARG A 17 -8.66 -0.63 -20.90
N THR A 18 -8.06 -1.63 -21.54
CA THR A 18 -6.67 -2.06 -21.26
C THR A 18 -5.68 -0.93 -21.49
N ARG A 19 -5.81 -0.18 -22.60
CA ARG A 19 -4.94 0.97 -22.91
C ARG A 19 -5.04 2.06 -21.83
N ILE A 20 -6.24 2.28 -21.30
CA ILE A 20 -6.52 3.26 -20.25
C ILE A 20 -5.94 2.80 -18.91
N PHE A 21 -6.30 1.61 -18.41
CA PHE A 21 -5.82 1.12 -17.12
C PHE A 21 -4.31 0.86 -17.08
N ARG A 22 -3.69 0.49 -18.21
CA ARG A 22 -2.22 0.39 -18.32
C ARG A 22 -1.51 1.71 -17.95
N THR A 23 -2.16 2.87 -18.08
CA THR A 23 -1.55 4.16 -17.71
C THR A 23 -1.29 4.31 -16.21
N LEU A 24 -1.92 3.48 -15.38
CA LEU A 24 -1.69 3.41 -13.93
C LEU A 24 -0.44 2.60 -13.55
N VAL A 25 0.13 1.84 -14.48
CA VAL A 25 1.31 1.00 -14.23
C VAL A 25 2.59 1.81 -14.43
N PRO A 26 3.47 1.89 -13.42
CA PRO A 26 4.81 2.48 -13.57
C PRO A 26 5.57 1.90 -14.78
N PRO A 27 5.93 2.72 -15.78
CA PRO A 27 6.68 2.27 -16.96
C PRO A 27 7.96 1.49 -16.64
N ALA A 28 8.62 1.81 -15.52
CA ALA A 28 9.82 1.12 -15.07
C ALA A 28 9.63 -0.39 -14.92
N ILE A 29 8.45 -0.87 -14.52
CA ILE A 29 8.14 -2.30 -14.35
C ILE A 29 8.36 -3.05 -15.67
N PHE A 30 7.84 -2.54 -16.78
CA PHE A 30 7.96 -3.19 -18.08
C PHE A 30 9.43 -3.34 -18.49
N SER A 31 10.24 -2.28 -18.29
CA SER A 31 11.67 -2.33 -18.61
C SER A 31 12.46 -3.26 -17.68
N LEU A 32 12.20 -3.20 -16.36
CA LEU A 32 12.95 -3.96 -15.35
C LEU A 32 12.78 -5.47 -15.51
N PHE A 33 11.58 -5.91 -15.90
CA PHE A 33 11.24 -7.33 -16.03
C PHE A 33 11.17 -7.80 -17.49
N GLY A 34 11.43 -6.91 -18.46
CA GLY A 34 11.35 -7.24 -19.89
C GLY A 34 9.97 -7.73 -20.30
N ILE A 35 8.95 -7.01 -19.88
CA ILE A 35 7.55 -7.26 -20.24
C ILE A 35 7.18 -6.32 -21.38
N ASP A 36 6.67 -6.86 -22.48
CA ASP A 36 6.21 -6.06 -23.61
C ASP A 36 4.93 -5.29 -23.24
N ARG A 37 4.91 -3.99 -23.55
CA ARG A 37 3.85 -3.06 -23.11
C ARG A 37 2.55 -3.19 -23.91
N THR A 38 2.57 -3.93 -25.00
CA THR A 38 1.48 -4.04 -25.98
C THR A 38 0.82 -5.40 -25.89
N ASN A 39 1.60 -6.49 -25.88
CA ASN A 39 1.07 -7.85 -25.80
C ASN A 39 1.13 -8.45 -24.37
N PHE A 40 1.81 -7.77 -23.44
CA PHE A 40 1.93 -8.16 -22.02
C PHE A 40 2.64 -9.49 -21.77
N LEU A 41 3.46 -9.92 -22.74
CA LEU A 41 4.28 -11.11 -22.63
C LEU A 41 5.60 -10.78 -21.95
N ASN A 42 6.07 -11.68 -21.09
CA ASN A 42 7.44 -11.64 -20.57
C ASN A 42 8.44 -12.22 -21.61
N ARG A 43 9.72 -12.29 -21.25
CA ARG A 43 10.80 -12.83 -22.10
C ARG A 43 10.62 -14.31 -22.46
N HIS A 44 9.72 -15.02 -21.80
CA HIS A 44 9.41 -16.43 -22.04
C HIS A 44 8.14 -16.62 -22.87
N GLY A 45 7.51 -15.54 -23.35
CA GLY A 45 6.25 -15.60 -24.09
C GLY A 45 5.02 -15.84 -23.21
N GLU A 46 5.13 -15.66 -21.90
CA GLU A 46 4.03 -15.86 -20.96
C GLU A 46 3.29 -14.54 -20.71
N LYS A 47 1.95 -14.58 -20.69
CA LYS A 47 1.13 -13.40 -20.39
C LYS A 47 1.12 -13.14 -18.89
N VAL A 48 1.76 -12.05 -18.47
CA VAL A 48 2.02 -11.76 -17.04
C VAL A 48 1.36 -10.49 -16.53
N VAL A 49 0.63 -9.77 -17.37
CA VAL A 49 -0.23 -8.65 -16.96
C VAL A 49 -1.68 -9.07 -17.14
N GLN A 50 -2.45 -8.94 -16.07
CA GLN A 50 -3.88 -9.20 -16.04
C GLN A 50 -4.62 -7.93 -15.63
N PHE A 51 -5.68 -7.63 -16.36
CA PHE A 51 -6.62 -6.57 -16.05
C PHE A 51 -7.96 -7.22 -15.70
N HIS A 52 -8.47 -6.95 -14.51
CA HIS A 52 -9.79 -7.41 -14.10
C HIS A 52 -10.72 -6.18 -14.01
N THR A 53 -11.60 -6.05 -14.98
CA THR A 53 -12.44 -4.87 -15.23
C THR A 53 -13.88 -5.30 -15.50
N PRO A 54 -14.63 -5.73 -14.45
CA PRO A 54 -15.97 -6.25 -14.60
C PRO A 54 -16.92 -5.13 -15.03
N GLU A 55 -17.74 -5.39 -16.04
CA GLU A 55 -18.75 -4.44 -16.53
C GLU A 55 -19.88 -4.21 -15.52
N THR A 56 -20.03 -5.09 -14.53
CA THR A 56 -21.11 -5.01 -13.54
C THR A 56 -20.88 -3.98 -12.43
N HIS A 57 -19.64 -3.51 -12.22
CA HIS A 57 -19.29 -2.63 -11.10
C HIS A 57 -18.21 -1.62 -11.50
N GLY A 58 -18.17 -0.48 -10.79
CA GLY A 58 -17.15 0.55 -10.91
C GLY A 58 -15.83 0.15 -10.26
N PHE A 59 -15.25 -0.95 -10.72
CA PHE A 59 -14.10 -1.60 -10.09
C PHE A 59 -13.06 -1.95 -11.15
N ALA A 60 -11.77 -1.77 -10.84
CA ALA A 60 -10.70 -2.28 -11.68
C ALA A 60 -9.50 -2.72 -10.85
N SER A 61 -8.87 -3.81 -11.27
CA SER A 61 -7.55 -4.19 -10.77
C SER A 61 -6.57 -4.51 -11.89
N VAL A 62 -5.29 -4.31 -11.58
CA VAL A 62 -4.17 -4.66 -12.44
C VAL A 62 -3.22 -5.53 -11.64
N ASP A 63 -2.95 -6.74 -12.13
CA ASP A 63 -2.00 -7.67 -11.55
C ASP A 63 -0.85 -7.93 -12.52
N ILE A 64 0.38 -7.77 -12.05
CA ILE A 64 1.61 -8.02 -12.80
C ILE A 64 2.48 -8.95 -11.98
N LYS A 65 2.82 -10.10 -12.57
CA LYS A 65 3.70 -11.10 -11.95
C LYS A 65 4.97 -11.31 -12.77
N MET A 66 5.99 -11.97 -12.20
CA MET A 66 7.17 -12.36 -12.97
C MET A 66 6.87 -13.59 -13.84
N ARG A 67 6.15 -14.55 -13.25
CA ARG A 67 5.51 -15.71 -13.89
C ARG A 67 4.03 -15.75 -13.53
N PRO A 68 3.14 -16.30 -14.39
CA PRO A 68 1.72 -16.41 -14.08
C PRO A 68 1.42 -17.12 -12.74
N GLU A 69 2.21 -18.15 -12.43
CA GLU A 69 2.06 -19.01 -11.25
C GLU A 69 2.70 -18.44 -9.97
N ASP A 70 3.40 -17.32 -10.05
CA ASP A 70 4.00 -16.72 -8.86
C ASP A 70 2.92 -16.29 -7.87
N ILE A 71 3.18 -16.51 -6.58
CA ILE A 71 2.25 -16.13 -5.50
C ILE A 71 2.17 -14.61 -5.40
N ASP A 72 3.32 -13.94 -5.42
CA ASP A 72 3.41 -12.50 -5.15
C ASP A 72 3.49 -11.69 -6.45
N SER A 73 2.65 -10.68 -6.58
CA SER A 73 2.71 -9.71 -7.67
C SER A 73 3.95 -8.83 -7.57
N ILE A 74 4.55 -8.49 -8.72
CA ILE A 74 5.45 -7.34 -8.88
C ILE A 74 4.68 -6.06 -8.57
N PHE A 75 3.48 -5.95 -9.16
CA PHE A 75 2.61 -4.81 -9.01
C PHE A 75 1.17 -5.30 -8.96
N PHE A 76 0.46 -4.93 -7.91
CA PHE A 76 -0.97 -5.14 -7.81
C PHE A 76 -1.63 -3.81 -7.47
N LEU A 77 -2.71 -3.48 -8.18
CA LEU A 77 -3.50 -2.28 -7.97
C LEU A 77 -4.97 -2.66 -7.90
N GLN A 78 -5.69 -2.04 -6.98
CA GLN A 78 -7.14 -2.11 -6.90
C GLN A 78 -7.71 -0.71 -6.69
N ILE A 79 -8.64 -0.32 -7.56
CA ILE A 79 -9.34 0.97 -7.51
C ILE A 79 -10.84 0.79 -7.75
N SER A 80 -11.64 1.68 -7.15
CA SER A 80 -13.10 1.66 -7.23
C SER A 80 -13.68 3.07 -7.36
N ASP A 81 -14.82 3.16 -8.03
CA ASP A 81 -15.75 4.28 -7.91
C ASP A 81 -16.30 4.30 -6.48
N THR A 82 -16.61 5.50 -5.97
CA THR A 82 -17.29 5.64 -4.68
C THR A 82 -18.71 6.16 -4.88
N PRO A 83 -19.62 5.94 -3.91
CA PRO A 83 -20.97 6.51 -3.98
C PRO A 83 -20.99 8.05 -3.99
N PHE A 84 -19.91 8.70 -3.54
CA PHE A 84 -19.77 10.14 -3.58
C PHE A 84 -19.23 10.59 -4.93
N MET A 85 -19.95 11.51 -5.58
CA MET A 85 -19.53 12.07 -6.87
C MET A 85 -18.12 12.67 -6.78
N ASP A 86 -17.34 12.49 -7.84
CA ASP A 86 -15.97 13.01 -7.99
C ASP A 86 -14.93 12.49 -6.98
N ASN A 87 -15.19 11.33 -6.35
CA ASN A 87 -14.23 10.62 -5.50
C ASN A 87 -13.94 9.20 -6.01
N MET A 88 -12.65 8.86 -6.06
CA MET A 88 -12.13 7.53 -6.40
C MET A 88 -11.46 6.92 -5.19
N GLU A 89 -11.68 5.63 -4.97
CA GLU A 89 -11.00 4.89 -3.91
C GLU A 89 -9.78 4.14 -4.45
N LEU A 90 -8.65 4.31 -3.76
CA LEU A 90 -7.49 3.43 -3.84
C LEU A 90 -7.63 2.36 -2.76
N SER A 91 -8.17 1.20 -3.14
CA SER A 91 -8.43 0.10 -2.19
C SER A 91 -7.14 -0.62 -1.79
N PHE A 92 -6.26 -0.87 -2.76
CA PHE A 92 -5.03 -1.62 -2.50
C PHE A 92 -3.93 -1.32 -3.51
N VAL A 93 -2.68 -1.28 -3.05
CA VAL A 93 -1.50 -1.24 -3.92
C VAL A 93 -0.34 -2.04 -3.33
N VAL A 94 0.28 -2.87 -4.16
CA VAL A 94 1.49 -3.63 -3.84
C VAL A 94 2.53 -3.36 -4.90
N ILE A 95 3.78 -3.15 -4.47
CA ILE A 95 4.92 -2.95 -5.38
C ILE A 95 6.12 -3.71 -4.82
N ASN A 96 6.30 -4.96 -5.25
CA ASN A 96 7.35 -5.85 -4.76
C ASN A 96 8.49 -6.01 -5.76
N ASP A 97 9.69 -6.28 -5.24
CA ASP A 97 10.78 -6.87 -6.02
C ASP A 97 10.76 -8.41 -5.82
N PRO A 98 10.21 -9.19 -6.77
CA PRO A 98 10.13 -10.66 -6.65
C PRO A 98 11.51 -11.33 -6.67
N ARG A 99 12.59 -10.62 -7.01
CA ARG A 99 13.97 -11.12 -6.98
C ARG A 99 14.57 -11.11 -5.57
N ARG A 100 13.91 -10.46 -4.61
CA ARG A 100 14.33 -10.39 -3.22
C ARG A 100 13.69 -11.52 -2.42
N GLU A 101 14.31 -11.88 -1.31
CA GLU A 101 13.80 -12.86 -0.36
C GLU A 101 12.33 -12.56 0.03
N ARG A 102 11.53 -13.63 0.14
CA ARG A 102 10.16 -13.58 0.65
C ARG A 102 10.17 -13.97 2.13
N TYR A 103 9.51 -13.18 2.96
CA TYR A 103 9.24 -13.50 4.35
C TYR A 103 7.80 -13.93 4.49
N GLN A 104 7.57 -15.10 5.10
CA GLN A 104 6.24 -15.74 5.18
C GLN A 104 5.40 -15.14 6.31
N ILE A 105 5.35 -13.80 6.41
CA ILE A 105 4.61 -13.11 7.48
C ILE A 105 3.09 -13.13 7.27
N ASP A 106 2.64 -13.41 6.05
CA ASP A 106 1.24 -13.56 5.67
C ASP A 106 0.71 -14.97 5.96
N ARG A 107 1.58 -15.92 6.34
CA ARG A 107 1.23 -17.31 6.63
C ARG A 107 1.70 -17.71 8.02
N ASP A 108 0.84 -18.35 8.81
CA ASP A 108 1.24 -18.95 10.08
C ASP A 108 2.15 -20.19 9.85
N PRO A 109 2.71 -20.79 10.91
CA PRO A 109 3.54 -22.00 10.78
C PRO A 109 2.82 -23.22 10.15
N ASP A 110 1.48 -23.25 10.17
CA ASP A 110 0.66 -24.28 9.52
C ASP A 110 0.30 -23.92 8.06
N GLY A 111 0.70 -22.75 7.57
CA GLY A 111 0.36 -22.23 6.24
C GLY A 111 -0.99 -21.52 6.12
N LYS A 112 -1.68 -21.26 7.24
CA LYS A 112 -2.95 -20.52 7.27
C LYS A 112 -2.71 -19.03 7.09
N ASP A 113 -3.68 -18.33 6.49
CA ASP A 113 -3.62 -16.89 6.31
C ASP A 113 -3.63 -16.17 7.67
N THR A 114 -2.70 -15.24 7.87
CA THR A 114 -2.61 -14.42 9.08
C THR A 114 -3.61 -13.27 9.12
N LEU A 115 -4.24 -12.97 7.99
CA LEU A 115 -5.09 -11.80 7.77
C LEU A 115 -4.36 -10.52 8.18
N PHE A 116 -3.18 -10.30 7.60
CA PHE A 116 -2.31 -9.16 7.90
C PHE A 116 -1.88 -9.08 9.38
N GLY A 117 -1.79 -10.24 10.04
CA GLY A 117 -1.44 -10.33 11.45
C GLY A 117 -2.57 -10.01 12.43
N THR A 118 -3.81 -9.87 11.95
CA THR A 118 -4.98 -9.58 12.81
C THR A 118 -5.60 -10.83 13.42
N ALA A 119 -5.45 -12.00 12.78
CA ALA A 119 -6.01 -13.27 13.25
C ALA A 119 -4.95 -14.25 13.79
N LEU A 120 -3.84 -14.39 13.06
CA LEU A 120 -2.71 -15.27 13.42
C LEU A 120 -1.40 -14.51 13.17
N ARG A 121 -0.29 -14.98 13.72
CA ARG A 121 1.03 -14.35 13.50
C ARG A 121 2.12 -15.39 13.30
N ASN A 122 3.09 -15.05 12.45
CA ASN A 122 4.32 -15.81 12.29
C ASN A 122 5.50 -14.99 12.81
N ILE A 123 5.66 -15.01 14.14
CA ILE A 123 6.61 -14.15 14.86
C ILE A 123 8.05 -14.33 14.37
N ALA A 124 8.45 -15.56 14.03
CA ALA A 124 9.80 -15.84 13.53
C ALA A 124 10.07 -15.15 12.19
N GLU A 125 9.11 -15.19 11.27
CA GLU A 125 9.22 -14.52 9.97
C GLU A 125 9.07 -13.00 10.09
N GLU A 126 8.23 -12.53 11.00
CA GLU A 126 8.11 -11.09 11.29
C GLU A 126 9.43 -10.52 11.81
N GLU A 127 10.12 -11.23 12.72
CA GLU A 127 11.43 -10.81 13.22
C GLU A 127 12.49 -10.81 12.10
N ARG A 128 12.48 -11.82 11.22
CA ARG A 128 13.37 -11.86 10.04
C ARG A 128 13.09 -10.70 9.08
N ALA A 129 11.82 -10.45 8.75
CA ALA A 129 11.41 -9.35 7.89
C ALA A 129 11.83 -7.99 8.48
N MET A 130 11.58 -7.80 9.78
CA MET A 130 12.00 -6.59 10.49
C MET A 130 13.52 -6.39 10.42
N LYS A 131 14.32 -7.44 10.68
CA LYS A 131 15.79 -7.38 10.60
C LYS A 131 16.29 -7.06 9.18
N ALA A 132 15.55 -7.50 8.16
CA ALA A 132 15.81 -7.18 6.76
C ALA A 132 15.34 -5.77 6.35
N GLY A 133 14.72 -5.02 7.27
CA GLY A 133 14.28 -3.64 7.06
C GLY A 133 12.91 -3.50 6.39
N LEU A 134 12.08 -4.54 6.44
CA LEU A 134 10.69 -4.50 6.01
C LEU A 134 9.79 -3.96 7.14
N ALA A 135 8.61 -3.47 6.78
CA ALA A 135 7.56 -3.04 7.70
C ALA A 135 6.49 -4.15 7.86
N PRO A 136 5.57 -4.05 8.84
CA PRO A 136 4.44 -4.97 8.95
C PRO A 136 3.67 -5.12 7.64
N GLY A 137 3.20 -6.32 7.33
CA GLY A 137 2.46 -6.62 6.08
C GLY A 137 3.31 -6.66 4.80
N GLN A 138 4.60 -6.33 4.85
CA GLN A 138 5.50 -6.49 3.71
C GLN A 138 6.13 -7.90 3.68
N VAL A 139 5.71 -8.73 2.73
CA VAL A 139 6.33 -10.05 2.48
C VAL A 139 7.62 -9.97 1.66
N ARG A 140 7.84 -8.85 0.95
CA ARG A 140 9.03 -8.60 0.12
C ARG A 140 9.47 -7.14 0.19
N SER A 141 10.74 -6.91 -0.10
CA SER A 141 11.24 -5.56 -0.36
C SER A 141 10.60 -4.97 -1.61
N GLY A 142 10.25 -3.69 -1.58
CA GLY A 142 9.62 -3.02 -2.71
C GLY A 142 10.59 -2.41 -3.72
N LEU A 143 10.09 -2.10 -4.92
CA LEU A 143 10.87 -1.49 -6.02
C LEU A 143 11.10 0.02 -5.88
N ARG A 144 10.60 0.65 -4.81
CA ARG A 144 10.63 2.11 -4.57
C ARG A 144 9.89 2.93 -5.65
N LEU A 145 8.85 2.36 -6.28
CA LEU A 145 8.06 3.02 -7.34
C LEU A 145 6.76 3.66 -6.84
N LEU A 146 6.52 3.73 -5.52
CA LEU A 146 5.28 4.28 -4.98
C LEU A 146 5.04 5.74 -5.38
N ALA A 147 6.09 6.58 -5.34
CA ALA A 147 6.00 7.98 -5.75
C ALA A 147 5.57 8.13 -7.22
N GLU A 148 6.16 7.32 -8.10
CA GLU A 148 5.83 7.29 -9.53
C GLU A 148 4.38 6.82 -9.74
N PHE A 149 3.99 5.74 -9.08
CA PHE A 149 2.62 5.23 -9.11
C PHE A 149 1.60 6.29 -8.67
N LEU A 150 1.82 6.96 -7.53
CA LEU A 150 0.87 7.96 -7.02
C LEU A 150 0.73 9.15 -7.97
N HIS A 151 1.80 9.53 -8.68
CA HIS A 151 1.73 10.53 -9.73
C HIS A 151 0.87 10.05 -10.93
N LEU A 152 1.00 8.79 -11.34
CA LEU A 152 0.16 8.21 -12.40
C LEU A 152 -1.31 8.13 -11.98
N LEU A 153 -1.57 7.73 -10.74
CA LEU A 153 -2.92 7.69 -10.16
C LEU A 153 -3.57 9.08 -10.13
N GLU A 154 -2.83 10.11 -9.68
CA GLU A 154 -3.33 11.49 -9.65
C GLU A 154 -3.62 12.03 -11.05
N ARG A 155 -2.76 11.73 -12.03
CA ARG A 155 -3.01 12.07 -13.44
C ARG A 155 -4.22 11.34 -14.01
N PHE A 156 -4.40 10.07 -13.66
CA PHE A 156 -5.55 9.28 -14.07
C PHE A 156 -6.86 9.87 -13.49
N ALA A 157 -6.89 10.12 -12.19
CA ALA A 157 -8.01 10.76 -11.51
C ALA A 157 -8.35 12.13 -12.12
N SER A 158 -7.35 12.99 -12.33
CA SER A 158 -7.52 14.29 -12.98
C SER A 158 -8.14 14.17 -14.38
N ARG A 159 -7.73 13.19 -15.18
CA ARG A 159 -8.29 12.96 -16.53
C ARG A 159 -9.73 12.50 -16.49
N MET A 160 -10.16 11.81 -15.44
CA MET A 160 -11.56 11.40 -15.21
C MET A 160 -12.43 12.53 -14.65
N GLY A 161 -11.84 13.65 -14.22
CA GLY A 161 -12.58 14.71 -13.52
C GLY A 161 -12.82 14.40 -12.04
N VAL A 162 -12.16 13.39 -11.50
CA VAL A 162 -12.17 13.09 -10.06
C VAL A 162 -11.42 14.19 -9.31
N SER A 163 -12.01 14.65 -8.22
CA SER A 163 -11.49 15.72 -7.37
C SER A 163 -10.74 15.19 -6.14
N LEU A 164 -11.05 13.96 -5.71
CA LEU A 164 -10.54 13.34 -4.49
C LEU A 164 -10.14 11.88 -4.74
N ILE A 165 -9.03 11.47 -4.14
CA ILE A 165 -8.66 10.06 -4.00
C ILE A 165 -8.77 9.70 -2.52
N SER A 166 -9.62 8.74 -2.16
CA SER A 166 -9.72 8.19 -0.80
C SER A 166 -9.02 6.83 -0.68
N GLY A 167 -8.75 6.40 0.54
CA GLY A 167 -8.22 5.06 0.82
C GLY A 167 -8.00 4.85 2.31
N GLU A 168 -7.50 3.68 2.70
CA GLU A 168 -7.21 3.35 4.10
C GLU A 168 -5.74 2.97 4.29
N ALA A 169 -5.22 3.24 5.49
CA ALA A 169 -3.87 2.80 5.86
C ALA A 169 -3.95 1.60 6.81
N LEU A 170 -3.74 0.40 6.25
CA LEU A 170 -3.78 -0.87 7.00
C LEU A 170 -2.80 -0.92 8.17
N PHE A 171 -1.67 -0.21 8.06
CA PHE A 171 -0.69 -0.10 9.13
C PHE A 171 -0.25 1.34 9.36
N TYR A 172 0.28 1.62 10.56
CA TYR A 172 0.82 2.93 10.94
C TYR A 172 1.81 3.49 9.92
N HIS A 173 2.75 2.67 9.42
CA HIS A 173 3.72 3.12 8.44
C HIS A 173 3.11 3.48 7.08
N ASN A 174 1.95 2.91 6.71
CA ASN A 174 1.24 3.31 5.49
C ASN A 174 0.62 4.70 5.66
N ALA A 175 0.05 4.99 6.83
CA ALA A 175 -0.53 6.29 7.12
C ALA A 175 0.53 7.40 6.95
N ILE A 176 1.69 7.24 7.60
CA ILE A 176 2.81 8.18 7.47
C ILE A 176 3.37 8.22 6.05
N GLN A 177 3.39 7.10 5.33
CA GLN A 177 3.82 7.10 3.93
C GLN A 177 2.89 7.95 3.06
N TYR A 178 1.58 7.80 3.22
CA TYR A 178 0.59 8.59 2.47
C TYR A 178 0.62 10.07 2.86
N GLU A 179 0.82 10.43 4.13
CA GLU A 179 1.07 11.83 4.56
C GLU A 179 2.20 12.47 3.76
N ASN A 180 3.33 11.77 3.64
CA ASN A 180 4.50 12.25 2.89
C ASN A 180 4.20 12.49 1.39
N TYR A 181 3.20 11.80 0.84
CA TYR A 181 2.71 12.01 -0.53
C TYR A 181 1.51 12.98 -0.63
N GLY A 182 1.21 13.67 0.46
CA GLY A 182 0.26 14.77 0.52
C GLY A 182 -1.18 14.33 0.76
N PHE A 183 -1.41 13.11 1.26
CA PHE A 183 -2.71 12.73 1.81
C PHE A 183 -2.94 13.42 3.17
N GLY A 184 -4.21 13.63 3.49
CA GLY A 184 -4.69 13.98 4.81
C GLY A 184 -5.64 12.90 5.34
N TYR A 185 -6.32 13.22 6.44
CA TYR A 185 -7.20 12.30 7.15
C TYR A 185 -8.65 12.73 7.06
N LEU A 186 -9.52 11.82 6.62
CA LEU A 186 -10.96 11.92 6.84
C LEU A 186 -11.29 11.51 8.28
N GLU A 187 -10.65 10.43 8.73
CA GLU A 187 -10.81 9.85 10.08
C GLU A 187 -9.44 9.42 10.62
N GLY A 188 -9.27 9.42 11.95
CA GLY A 188 -8.06 8.90 12.61
C GLY A 188 -6.89 9.89 12.79
N LYS A 189 -7.02 11.16 12.37
CA LYS A 189 -5.97 12.18 12.61
C LYS A 189 -5.56 12.30 14.08
N ARG A 190 -6.55 12.39 14.97
CA ARG A 190 -6.33 12.52 16.42
C ARG A 190 -5.56 11.32 16.98
N GLN A 191 -5.91 10.11 16.56
CA GLN A 191 -5.21 8.87 16.95
C GLN A 191 -3.74 8.93 16.52
N MET A 192 -3.45 9.40 15.30
CA MET A 192 -2.08 9.52 14.81
C MET A 192 -1.25 10.54 15.61
N GLU A 193 -1.83 11.70 15.93
CA GLU A 193 -1.21 12.74 16.77
C GLU A 193 -0.99 12.25 18.20
N GLU A 194 -1.95 11.50 18.76
CA GLU A 194 -1.83 10.88 20.08
C GLU A 194 -0.72 9.84 20.10
N ILE A 195 -0.67 8.92 19.13
CA ILE A 195 0.40 7.92 19.00
C ILE A 195 1.76 8.60 18.95
N ASP A 196 1.94 9.62 18.12
CA ASP A 196 3.21 10.31 18.00
C ASP A 196 3.64 11.01 19.29
N ARG A 197 2.70 11.67 19.98
CA ARG A 197 2.94 12.27 21.30
C ARG A 197 3.38 11.22 22.32
N GLU A 198 2.70 10.07 22.37
CA GLU A 198 3.02 9.01 23.34
C GLU A 198 4.36 8.30 23.05
N PHE A 199 4.83 8.33 21.80
CA PHE A 199 6.18 7.87 21.45
C PHE A 199 7.28 8.92 21.75
N GLN A 200 6.94 10.16 22.09
CA GLN A 200 7.94 11.15 22.52
C GLN A 200 8.47 10.80 23.91
N LYS A 201 9.67 11.30 24.23
CA LYS A 201 10.35 11.06 25.51
C LYS A 201 9.41 11.37 26.70
N GLY A 202 9.20 10.38 27.56
CA GLY A 202 8.33 10.46 28.74
C GLY A 202 6.87 10.06 28.49
N GLY A 203 6.46 9.85 27.24
CA GLY A 203 5.14 9.33 26.90
C GLY A 203 4.96 7.85 27.24
N ARG A 204 3.70 7.39 27.27
CA ARG A 204 3.37 6.01 27.66
C ARG A 204 4.01 4.99 26.72
N LEU A 205 3.92 5.19 25.40
CA LEU A 205 4.47 4.25 24.42
C LEU A 205 6.00 4.27 24.43
N PHE A 206 6.62 5.43 24.62
CA PHE A 206 8.07 5.54 24.79
C PHE A 206 8.58 4.70 25.97
N ASN A 207 7.90 4.79 27.13
CA ASN A 207 8.30 4.04 28.33
C ASN A 207 8.11 2.52 28.17
N ARG A 208 7.29 2.08 27.20
CA ARG A 208 7.07 0.67 26.87
C ARG A 208 8.05 0.11 25.84
N LEU A 209 8.95 0.94 25.31
CA LEU A 209 10.10 0.47 24.53
C LEU A 209 11.16 -0.03 25.51
N ASP A 210 10.92 -1.22 26.06
CA ASP A 210 11.62 -1.80 27.21
C ASP A 210 12.49 -3.01 26.85
N ASP A 211 12.64 -3.31 25.56
CA ASP A 211 13.35 -4.47 25.04
C ASP A 211 12.71 -5.83 25.41
N SER A 212 11.44 -5.85 25.86
CA SER A 212 10.71 -7.08 26.21
C SER A 212 10.44 -8.01 25.02
N THR A 213 10.36 -7.45 23.81
CA THR A 213 10.23 -8.20 22.56
C THR A 213 11.20 -7.64 21.52
N PRO A 214 11.54 -8.40 20.46
CA PRO A 214 12.33 -7.89 19.35
C PRO A 214 11.76 -6.62 18.70
N PHE A 215 10.45 -6.38 18.83
CA PHE A 215 9.71 -5.27 18.23
C PHE A 215 9.60 -4.03 19.14
N ARG A 216 9.89 -4.15 20.44
CA ARG A 216 9.81 -3.06 21.46
C ARG A 216 11.17 -2.55 21.90
N ARG A 217 12.12 -2.50 20.98
CA ARG A 217 13.49 -2.08 21.29
C ARG A 217 13.55 -0.60 21.65
N LYS A 218 14.41 -0.24 22.61
CA LYS A 218 14.76 1.17 22.85
C LYS A 218 15.31 1.81 21.59
N GLY A 219 14.87 3.02 21.28
CA GLY A 219 15.20 3.70 20.02
C GLY A 219 14.17 3.47 18.90
N ALA A 220 13.19 2.57 19.07
CA ALA A 220 12.14 2.35 18.08
C ALA A 220 11.26 3.59 17.87
N GLU A 221 11.22 4.53 18.81
CA GLU A 221 10.52 5.81 18.68
C GLU A 221 11.07 6.67 17.54
N LYS A 222 12.30 6.42 17.06
CA LYS A 222 12.97 7.27 16.07
C LYS A 222 12.58 6.96 14.63
N THR A 223 11.98 5.80 14.36
CA THR A 223 11.67 5.41 12.98
C THR A 223 10.22 5.00 12.80
N VAL A 224 9.63 5.34 11.66
CA VAL A 224 8.25 4.98 11.32
C VAL A 224 8.07 3.47 11.34
N ARG A 225 9.01 2.73 10.74
CA ARG A 225 8.96 1.26 10.68
C ARG A 225 9.04 0.62 12.06
N ALA A 226 9.93 1.08 12.93
CA ALA A 226 10.06 0.49 14.26
C ALA A 226 8.83 0.79 15.13
N ARG A 227 8.26 2.00 15.05
CA ARG A 227 6.94 2.29 15.67
C ARG A 227 5.84 1.38 15.12
N SER A 228 5.81 1.15 13.81
CA SER A 228 4.81 0.28 13.19
C SER A 228 4.93 -1.16 13.67
N TRP A 229 6.15 -1.69 13.84
CA TRP A 229 6.37 -3.01 14.41
C TRP A 229 5.97 -3.09 15.88
N ALA A 230 6.28 -2.07 16.68
CA ALA A 230 5.83 -2.02 18.07
C ALA A 230 4.29 -2.00 18.17
N ILE A 231 3.61 -1.27 17.28
CA ILE A 231 2.14 -1.25 17.16
C ILE A 231 1.60 -2.63 16.77
N GLN A 232 2.21 -3.29 15.77
CA GLN A 232 1.86 -4.67 15.39
C GLN A 232 2.05 -5.64 16.57
N ASP A 233 3.04 -5.39 17.41
CA ASP A 233 3.31 -6.15 18.63
C ASP A 233 2.38 -5.78 19.80
N GLY A 234 1.36 -4.95 19.58
CA GLY A 234 0.35 -4.62 20.57
C GLY A 234 0.79 -3.58 21.61
N ILE A 235 1.77 -2.72 21.31
CA ILE A 235 2.20 -1.66 22.24
C ILE A 235 1.10 -0.63 22.56
N LEU A 236 0.00 -0.59 21.82
CA LEU A 236 -1.10 0.35 22.08
C LEU A 236 -2.00 -0.09 23.25
N ASP A 237 -2.04 -1.39 23.59
CA ASP A 237 -3.08 -2.08 24.39
C ASP A 237 -4.48 -2.11 23.76
N GLU A 238 -4.63 -1.55 22.57
CA GLU A 238 -5.85 -1.58 21.78
C GLU A 238 -5.50 -2.00 20.35
N PRO A 239 -6.43 -2.66 19.63
CA PRO A 239 -6.23 -2.97 18.23
C PRO A 239 -5.96 -1.70 17.41
N TRP A 240 -5.07 -1.80 16.45
CA TRP A 240 -4.90 -0.74 15.46
C TRP A 240 -6.19 -0.56 14.66
N VAL A 241 -6.70 0.68 14.63
CA VAL A 241 -7.80 1.09 13.77
C VAL A 241 -7.22 1.83 12.58
N SER A 242 -7.46 1.31 11.37
CA SER A 242 -6.98 1.91 10.12
C SER A 242 -7.61 3.30 9.90
N PRO A 243 -6.81 4.37 9.78
CA PRO A 243 -7.34 5.69 9.47
C PRO A 243 -7.79 5.76 8.01
N LYS A 244 -8.87 6.50 7.78
CA LYS A 244 -9.34 6.84 6.42
C LYS A 244 -8.65 8.10 5.93
N LEU A 245 -8.09 8.00 4.74
CA LEU A 245 -7.26 9.02 4.12
C LEU A 245 -7.96 9.64 2.92
N TYR A 246 -7.57 10.87 2.60
CA TYR A 246 -7.93 11.51 1.34
C TYR A 246 -6.76 12.29 0.74
N LYS A 247 -6.75 12.42 -0.57
CA LYS A 247 -5.85 13.29 -1.31
C LYS A 247 -6.64 14.08 -2.35
N PRO A 248 -6.70 15.43 -2.22
CA PRO A 248 -7.29 16.24 -3.28
C PRO A 248 -6.38 16.19 -4.51
N VAL A 249 -6.95 15.92 -5.67
CA VAL A 249 -6.21 15.79 -6.93
C VAL A 249 -5.53 17.12 -7.26
N GLY A 250 -4.22 17.08 -7.49
CA GLY A 250 -3.39 18.23 -7.81
C GLY A 250 -2.96 19.05 -6.60
N LYS A 251 -3.24 18.60 -5.36
CA LYS A 251 -2.87 19.30 -4.13
C LYS A 251 -2.19 18.37 -3.13
N LYS A 252 -1.49 18.98 -2.18
CA LYS A 252 -0.94 18.31 -0.99
C LYS A 252 -1.63 18.91 0.23
N VAL A 253 -2.13 18.06 1.13
CA VAL A 253 -2.77 18.53 2.37
C VAL A 253 -1.73 19.08 3.35
N GLY A 254 -0.54 18.48 3.41
CA GLY A 254 0.56 18.94 4.26
C GLY A 254 0.42 18.54 5.73
N VAL A 255 -0.29 17.43 6.01
CA VAL A 255 -0.32 16.84 7.35
C VAL A 255 1.02 16.19 7.66
N LYS A 256 1.46 16.30 8.92
CA LYS A 256 2.61 15.60 9.46
C LYS A 256 2.29 15.15 10.88
N THR A 257 2.08 13.85 11.08
CA THR A 257 1.82 13.30 12.43
C THR A 257 2.99 12.49 12.96
N PHE A 258 4.11 12.37 12.25
CA PHE A 258 5.32 11.72 12.76
C PHE A 258 6.46 12.74 12.96
N HIS A 259 7.01 12.77 14.18
CA HIS A 259 8.10 13.66 14.58
C HIS A 259 9.43 12.94 14.90
N GLY A 260 9.56 11.66 14.52
CA GLY A 260 10.85 10.96 14.62
C GLY A 260 11.83 11.32 13.50
N ASP A 261 12.97 10.61 13.47
CA ASP A 261 14.13 10.96 12.64
C ASP A 261 14.06 10.39 11.22
N ARG A 262 13.55 9.16 11.06
CA ARG A 262 13.63 8.40 9.80
C ARG A 262 12.35 7.63 9.51
N TYR A 263 12.20 7.20 8.26
CA TYR A 263 11.17 6.25 7.87
C TYR A 263 11.54 4.82 8.26
#